data_AF-M7Z1V7-F1
#
_entry.id   AF-M7Z1V7-F1
#
_cell.length_a   1.000
_cell.length_b   1.000
_cell.length_c   1.000
_cell.angle_alpha   90.00
_cell.angle_beta   90.00
_cell.angle_gamma   90.00
#
_symmetry.space_group_name_H-M   'P 1'
#
loop_
_entity.id
_entity.type
_entity.pdbx_description
1 polymer ?
#
loop_
_entity_poly.entity_id
_entity_poly.type
_entity_poly.pdbx_seq_one_letter_code
_entity_poly.pdbx_strand_id
1 'polypeptide(L)' 'MKDGPEVSVISLCAFEGHWTSQHELFYQNKVIDLARLNHENIAKFLGYCRESDPFSRMLIFE' A
#
# COMPACT_ATOMS: atom_id res chain seq x y z
N MET A 1 25.49 -7.81 0.15
CA MET A 1 24.58 -6.71 -0.20
C MET A 1 24.48 -5.85 1.04
N LYS A 2 25.07 -4.65 1.07
CA LYS A 2 25.09 -3.88 2.31
C LYS A 2 23.88 -2.99 2.51
N ASP A 3 23.20 -2.54 1.45
CA ASP A 3 22.00 -1.71 1.62
C ASP A 3 21.00 -2.08 0.52
N GLY A 4 19.79 -2.53 0.90
CA GLY A 4 18.70 -2.76 -0.03
C GLY A 4 18.17 -1.45 -0.63
N PRO A 5 17.25 -1.50 -1.60
CA PRO A 5 16.61 -0.28 -2.10
C PRO A 5 15.87 0.43 -0.95
N GLU A 6 16.05 1.74 -0.85
CA GLU A 6 15.19 2.60 -0.04
C GLU A 6 13.77 2.57 -0.62
N VAL A 7 12.78 2.72 0.25
CA VAL A 7 11.36 2.70 -0.14
C VAL A 7 10.57 3.70 0.69
N SER A 8 9.52 4.24 0.09
CA SER A 8 8.51 5.04 0.78
C SER A 8 7.30 4.18 1.11
N VAL A 9 6.83 4.24 2.36
CA VAL A 9 5.68 3.46 2.83
C VAL A 9 4.57 4.39 3.30
N ILE A 10 3.40 4.27 2.69
CA ILE A 10 2.18 4.90 3.19
C ILE A 10 1.42 3.88 4.03
N SER A 11 1.43 4.07 5.35
CA SER A 11 0.63 3.26 6.28
C SER A 11 -0.74 3.89 6.50
N LEU A 12 -1.80 3.17 6.15
CA LEU A 12 -3.17 3.56 6.48
C LEU A 12 -3.43 3.17 7.93
N CYS A 13 -3.07 4.07 8.86
CA CYS A 13 -3.26 3.87 10.29
C CYS A 13 -4.76 3.94 10.64
N ALA A 14 -5.46 2.82 10.51
CA ALA A 14 -6.83 2.63 10.97
C ALA A 14 -6.87 1.63 12.11
N PHE A 15 -7.70 1.91 13.12
CA PHE A 15 -8.09 0.88 14.08
C PHE A 15 -8.94 -0.18 13.37
N GLU A 16 -8.65 -1.46 13.58
CA GLU A 16 -9.34 -2.58 12.92
C GLU A 16 -10.86 -2.48 13.05
N GLY A 17 -11.38 -2.12 14.24
CA GLY A 17 -12.81 -1.97 14.48
C GLY A 17 -13.50 -0.83 13.70
N HIS A 18 -12.73 0.04 13.04
CA HIS A 18 -13.26 1.07 12.13
C HIS A 18 -13.05 0.73 10.65
N TRP A 19 -12.35 -0.36 10.36
CA TRP A 19 -12.12 -0.80 8.99
C TRP A 19 -13.32 -1.58 8.45
N THR A 20 -14.18 -0.88 7.71
CA THR A 20 -15.35 -1.50 7.08
C THR A 20 -15.01 -2.19 5.76
N SER A 21 -15.90 -3.05 5.26
CA SER A 21 -15.78 -3.67 3.94
C SER A 21 -15.65 -2.65 2.80
N GLN A 22 -16.22 -1.45 2.96
CA GLN A 22 -16.08 -0.37 1.99
C GLN A 22 -14.66 0.19 1.97
N HIS A 23 -14.00 0.34 3.12
CA HIS A 23 -12.60 0.74 3.19
C HIS A 23 -11.70 -0.31 2.53
N GLU A 24 -11.96 -1.60 2.78
CA GLU A 24 -11.23 -2.69 2.13
C GLU A 24 -11.38 -2.67 0.61
N LEU A 25 -12.59 -2.44 0.11
CA LEU A 25 -12.83 -2.34 -1.33
C LEU A 25 -12.08 -1.15 -1.95
N PHE A 26 -12.09 0.02 -1.31
CA PHE A 26 -11.33 1.18 -1.78
C PHE A 26 -9.83 0.94 -1.77
N TYR A 27 -9.31 0.29 -0.73
CA TYR A 27 -7.91 -0.09 -0.64
C TYR A 27 -7.51 -1.01 -1.80
N GLN A 28 -8.28 -2.06 -2.06
CA GLN A 28 -8.01 -3.01 -3.14
C GLN A 28 -8.07 -2.33 -4.52
N ASN A 29 -9.08 -1.48 -4.77
CA ASN A 29 -9.17 -0.71 -6.00
C ASN A 29 -7.96 0.20 -6.18
N LYS A 30 -7.52 0.89 -5.11
CA LYS A 30 -6.34 1.76 -5.14
C LYS A 30 -5.08 0.98 -5.49
N VAL A 31 -4.89 -0.23 -4.93
CA VAL A 31 -3.78 -1.12 -5.26
C VAL A 31 -3.80 -1.49 -6.75
N ILE A 32 -4.96 -1.88 -7.29
CA ILE A 32 -5.12 -2.25 -8.71
C ILE A 32 -4.78 -1.06 -9.62
N ASP A 33 -5.27 0.12 -9.28
CA ASP A 33 -5.03 1.34 -10.08
C ASP A 33 -3.55 1.74 -10.04
N LEU A 34 -2.93 1.73 -8.86
CA LEU A 34 -1.50 2.04 -8.69
C LEU A 34 -0.61 1.04 -9.43
N ALA A 35 -0.95 -0.24 -9.43
CA ALA A 35 -0.20 -1.28 -10.14
C ALA A 35 -0.20 -1.09 -11.68
N ARG A 36 -1.15 -0.33 -12.22
CA ARG A 36 -1.22 -0.01 -13.66
C ARG A 36 -0.46 1.28 -14.01
N LEU A 37 -0.12 2.11 -13.03
CA LEU A 37 0.63 3.34 -13.26
C LEU A 37 2.13 3.01 -13.37
N ASN A 38 2.70 3.27 -14.55
CA ASN A 38 4.12 3.14 -14.80
C ASN A 38 4.57 4.28 -15.72
N HIS A 39 5.01 5.38 -15.12
CA HIS A 39 5.43 6.59 -15.83
C HIS A 39 6.61 7.21 -15.08
N GLU A 40 7.62 7.69 -15.80
CA GLU A 40 8.87 8.22 -15.22
C GLU A 40 8.66 9.38 -14.22
N ASN A 41 7.54 10.11 -14.35
CA ASN A 41 7.19 11.26 -13.52
C ASN A 41 6.14 10.93 -12.43
N ILE A 42 5.84 9.66 -12.20
CA ILE A 42 4.93 9.19 -11.14
C ILE A 42 5.70 8.17 -10.31
N ALA A 43 5.68 8.32 -8.98
CA ALA A 43 6.32 7.36 -8.08
C ALA A 43 5.86 5.92 -8.38
N LYS A 44 6.80 5.04 -8.70
CA LYS A 44 6.51 3.67 -9.03
C LYS A 44 6.00 2.93 -7.81
N PHE A 45 4.85 2.32 -7.98
CA PHE A 45 4.30 1.41 -7.00
C PHE A 45 5.09 0.09 -7.02
N LEU A 46 5.64 -0.29 -5.86
CA LEU A 46 6.44 -1.51 -5.70
C LEU A 46 5.62 -2.67 -5.13
N GLY A 47 4.60 -2.37 -4.32
CA GLY A 47 3.77 -3.40 -3.72
C GLY A 47 2.90 -2.88 -2.58
N TYR A 48 2.28 -3.82 -1.87
CA TYR A 48 1.38 -3.50 -0.76
C TYR A 48 1.47 -4.54 0.36
N CYS A 49 1.04 -4.15 1.56
CA CYS A 49 0.87 -5.04 2.70
C CYS A 49 -0.62 -5.13 3.06
N ARG A 50 -1.13 -6.34 3.24
CA ARG A 50 -2.50 -6.58 3.73
C ARG A 50 -2.45 -7.61 4.85
N GLU A 51 -2.17 -7.13 6.06
CA GLU A 51 -2.06 -7.96 7.26
C GLU A 51 -3.29 -7.77 8.15
N SER A 52 -3.75 -8.83 8.80
CA SER A 52 -4.89 -8.75 9.73
C SER A 52 -4.45 -8.85 11.19
N ASP A 53 -3.31 -9.47 11.47
CA ASP A 53 -2.77 -9.60 12.83
C ASP A 53 -1.25 -9.36 12.86
N PRO A 54 -0.77 -8.16 13.26
CA PRO A 54 -1.56 -6.97 13.60
C PRO A 54 -2.18 -6.31 12.36
N PHE A 55 -3.35 -5.68 12.52
CA PHE A 55 -4.06 -5.04 11.42
C PHE A 55 -3.19 -3.99 10.71
N SER A 56 -2.93 -4.20 9.41
CA SER A 56 -2.12 -3.29 8.62
C SER A 56 -2.54 -3.24 7.15
N ARG A 57 -2.53 -2.03 6.60
CA ARG A 57 -2.76 -1.72 5.18
C ARG A 57 -1.69 -0.73 4.76
N MET A 58 -0.76 -1.15 3.90
CA MET A 58 0.36 -0.31 3.47
C MET A 58 0.52 -0.32 1.96
N LEU A 59 0.93 0.82 1.41
CA LEU A 59 1.34 0.96 0.02
C LEU A 59 2.84 1.28 -0.02
N ILE A 60 3.58 0.59 -0.89
CA ILE A 60 5.03 0.66 -0.96
C ILE A 60 5.40 1.25 -2.31
N PHE A 61 6.24 2.27 -2.29
CA PHE A 61 6.76 2.97 -3.46
C PHE A 61 8.28 2.97 -3.44
N GLU A 62 8.88 3.22 -4.60
CA GLU A 62 10.28 3.60 -4.69
C GLU A 62 10.58 4.90 -3.93
#